data_AF-A0A494XXT9-F1
#
_entry.id   AF-A0A494XXT9-F1
#
_cell.length_a   1.000
_cell.length_b   1.000
_cell.length_c   1.000
_cell.angle_alpha   90.00
_cell.angle_beta   90.00
_cell.angle_gamma   90.00
#
_symmetry.space_group_name_H-M   'P 1'
#
loop_
_entity.id
_entity.type
_entity.pdbx_description
1 polymer ?
#
loop_
_entity_poly.entity_id
_entity_poly.type
_entity_poly.pdbx_seq_one_letter_code
_entity_poly.pdbx_strand_id
1 'polypeptide(L)' 'MEYRNQVLTELYNHHFIEKKHQRRYHDEEMLDNDFYMALMYWIDKGFIKNLSTTDPIAYLYRITANGIDYVEASGFSLA' A
#
# COMPACT_ATOMS: atom_id res chain seq x y z
N MET A 1 3.04 2.72 -14.19
CA MET A 1 4.03 1.85 -13.51
C MET A 1 4.48 2.48 -12.19
N GLU A 2 4.61 3.81 -12.16
CA GLU A 2 4.99 4.64 -11.00
C GLU A 2 4.09 4.47 -9.77
N TYR A 3 2.77 4.56 -9.92
CA TYR A 3 1.82 4.40 -8.80
C TYR A 3 1.85 3.02 -8.11
N ARG A 4 2.19 1.95 -8.84
CA ARG A 4 2.31 0.62 -8.23
C ARG A 4 3.45 0.60 -7.22
N ASN A 5 4.62 1.04 -7.62
CA ASN A 5 5.78 1.02 -6.73
C ASN A 5 5.58 2.01 -5.57
N GLN A 6 4.97 3.17 -5.84
CA GLN A 6 4.64 4.15 -4.81
C GLN A 6 3.75 3.56 -3.70
N VAL A 7 2.62 2.92 -4.05
CA VAL A 7 1.70 2.32 -3.07
C VAL A 7 2.42 1.31 -2.17
N LEU A 8 3.24 0.45 -2.78
CA LEU A 8 3.90 -0.62 -2.03
C LEU A 8 5.01 -0.08 -1.13
N THR A 9 5.79 0.89 -1.62
CA THR A 9 6.83 1.59 -0.85
C THR A 9 6.24 2.42 0.29
N GLU A 10 5.12 3.10 0.08
CA GLU A 10 4.44 3.85 1.14
C GLU A 10 3.96 2.92 2.26
N LEU A 11 3.34 1.79 1.92
CA LEU A 11 2.90 0.81 2.92
C LEU A 11 4.08 0.13 3.65
N TYR A 12 5.19 -0.10 2.93
CA TYR A 12 6.44 -0.57 3.53
C TYR A 12 7.01 0.46 4.51
N ASN A 13 7.13 1.72 4.10
CA ASN A 13 7.60 2.81 4.96
C ASN A 13 6.69 3.02 6.17
N HIS A 14 5.37 2.98 6.01
CA HIS A 14 4.44 3.02 7.14
C HIS A 14 4.61 1.83 8.10
N HIS A 15 4.94 0.65 7.59
CA HIS A 15 5.19 -0.53 8.42
C HIS A 15 6.40 -0.36 9.35
N PHE A 16 7.48 0.27 8.87
CA PHE A 16 8.78 0.32 9.57
C PHE A 16 9.13 1.70 10.17
N ILE A 17 8.71 2.80 9.54
CA ILE A 17 9.16 4.17 9.86
C ILE A 17 8.16 4.91 10.77
N GLU A 18 6.85 4.64 10.68
CA GLU A 18 5.84 5.38 11.47
C GLU A 18 4.98 4.48 12.37
N LYS A 19 5.36 4.38 13.65
CA LYS A 19 4.54 3.76 14.70
C LYS A 19 3.27 4.52 15.09
N LYS A 20 2.81 5.55 14.35
CA LYS A 20 1.74 6.43 14.87
C LYS A 20 0.59 6.84 13.98
N HIS A 21 0.68 6.77 12.66
CA HIS A 21 -0.49 7.07 11.83
C HIS A 21 -0.65 5.98 10.78
N GLN A 22 -1.61 5.07 11.00
CA GLN A 22 -2.34 4.50 9.87
C GLN A 22 -2.86 5.72 9.11
N ARG A 23 -2.20 6.09 8.01
CA ARG A 23 -2.71 7.12 7.12
C ARG A 23 -4.11 6.63 6.74
N ARG A 24 -5.12 7.26 7.32
CA ARG A 24 -6.44 7.22 6.72
C ARG A 24 -6.20 7.94 5.40
N TYR A 25 -6.25 7.21 4.30
CA TYR A 25 -6.34 7.81 2.97
C TYR A 25 -7.73 8.47 2.84
N HIS A 26 -8.02 9.39 3.75
CA HIS A 26 -9.16 10.26 3.70
C HIS A 26 -8.63 11.55 3.11
N ASP A 27 -9.36 11.97 2.09
CA ASP A 27 -9.34 13.32 1.53
C ASP A 27 -8.47 13.42 0.25
N GLU A 28 -9.20 13.33 -0.86
CA GLU A 28 -8.92 13.97 -2.16
C GLU A 28 -7.98 13.29 -3.15
N GLU A 29 -6.89 12.62 -2.75
CA GLU A 29 -5.97 11.98 -3.72
C GLU A 29 -6.51 10.66 -4.31
N MET A 30 -7.52 10.07 -3.68
CA MET A 30 -8.03 8.73 -4.01
C MET A 30 -9.15 8.70 -5.06
N LEU A 31 -9.47 9.85 -5.67
CA LEU A 31 -10.27 9.92 -6.90
C LEU A 31 -9.48 9.48 -8.13
N ASP A 32 -8.16 9.27 -8.02
CA ASP A 32 -7.35 8.78 -9.11
C ASP A 32 -7.51 7.26 -9.27
N ASN A 33 -8.25 6.88 -10.31
CA ASN A 33 -8.50 5.49 -10.69
C ASN A 33 -7.19 4.68 -10.80
N ASP A 34 -6.08 5.32 -11.15
CA ASP A 34 -4.78 4.67 -11.29
C ASP A 34 -4.19 4.22 -9.94
N PHE A 35 -4.42 4.97 -8.87
CA PHE A 35 -3.99 4.60 -7.52
C PHE A 35 -4.79 3.40 -7.01
N TYR A 36 -6.11 3.43 -7.20
CA TYR A 36 -6.99 2.32 -6.84
C TYR A 36 -6.60 1.03 -7.60
N MET A 37 -6.35 1.13 -8.90
CA MET A 37 -5.91 0.00 -9.73
C MET A 37 -4.53 -0.52 -9.31
N ALA A 38 -3.61 0.36 -8.90
CA ALA A 38 -2.32 -0.04 -8.36
C ALA A 38 -2.46 -0.81 -7.04
N LEU A 39 -3.35 -0.37 -6.17
CA LEU A 39 -3.63 -1.02 -4.90
C LEU A 39 -4.30 -2.39 -5.08
N MET A 40 -5.30 -2.48 -5.97
CA MET A 40 -5.95 -3.76 -6.31
C MET A 40 -4.97 -4.74 -6.95
N TYR A 41 -4.04 -4.26 -7.79
CA TYR A 41 -2.99 -5.11 -8.37
C TYR A 41 -2.13 -5.79 -7.29
N TRP A 42 -1.72 -5.06 -6.25
CA TRP A 42 -0.90 -5.65 -5.19
C TRP A 42 -1.68 -6.49 -4.18
N ILE A 43 -2.99 -6.24 -4.02
CA ILE A 43 -3.89 -7.14 -3.30
C ILE A 43 -3.99 -8.48 -4.04
N ASP A 44 -4.19 -8.45 -5.36
CA ASP A 44 -4.24 -9.66 -6.20
C ASP A 44 -2.93 -10.46 -6.13
N LYS A 45 -1.77 -9.78 -6.10
CA LYS A 45 -0.46 -10.42 -5.87
C LYS A 45 -0.24 -10.94 -4.45
N GLY A 46 -1.14 -10.63 -3.51
CA GLY A 46 -1.03 -11.02 -2.11
C GLY A 46 0.04 -10.22 -1.34
N PHE A 47 0.50 -9.09 -1.87
CA PHE A 47 1.52 -8.25 -1.25
C PHE A 47 0.91 -7.25 -0.26
N ILE A 48 -0.35 -6.87 -0.48
CA ILE A 48 -1.14 -6.02 0.41
C ILE A 48 -2.38 -6.80 0.87
N LYS A 49 -2.83 -6.57 2.12
CA LYS A 49 -4.12 -7.02 2.64
C LYS A 49 -5.00 -5.83 2.98
N ASN A 50 -6.27 -5.90 2.58
CA ASN A 50 -7.32 -5.06 3.11
C ASN A 50 -7.80 -5.66 4.44
N LEU A 51 -7.75 -4.87 5.50
CA LEU A 51 -8.17 -5.23 6.86
C LEU A 51 -9.53 -4.65 7.22
N SER A 52 -10.16 -3.91 6.30
CA SER A 52 -11.51 -3.42 6.52
C SER A 52 -12.51 -4.56 6.55
N THR A 53 -13.34 -4.58 7.60
CA THR A 53 -14.36 -5.60 7.85
C THR A 53 -15.74 -5.20 7.37
N THR A 54 -15.98 -3.91 7.12
CA THR A 54 -17.33 -3.37 6.87
C THR A 54 -17.42 -2.53 5.60
N ASP A 55 -16.31 -2.03 5.08
CA ASP A 55 -16.29 -1.18 3.89
C ASP A 55 -15.01 -1.48 3.09
N PRO A 56 -15.08 -2.10 1.90
CA PRO A 56 -13.88 -2.38 1.10
C PRO A 56 -13.13 -1.10 0.70
N ILE A 57 -13.77 0.07 0.80
CA ILE A 57 -13.17 1.39 0.60
C ILE A 57 -12.50 1.89 1.87
N ALA A 58 -12.90 1.41 3.06
CA ALA A 58 -12.26 1.85 4.30
C ALA A 58 -10.77 1.47 4.30
N TYR A 59 -9.98 2.53 4.46
CA TYR A 59 -8.57 2.63 4.11
C TYR A 59 -7.64 1.95 5.12
N LEU A 60 -7.90 0.67 5.41
CA LEU A 60 -7.09 -0.12 6.33
C LEU A 60 -6.30 -1.17 5.55
N TYR A 61 -5.21 -0.73 4.91
CA TYR A 61 -4.33 -1.61 4.15
C TYR A 61 -3.05 -1.91 4.91
N ARG A 62 -2.55 -3.14 4.78
CA ARG A 62 -1.29 -3.56 5.40
C ARG A 62 -0.44 -4.33 4.40
N ILE A 63 0.84 -4.00 4.32
CA ILE A 63 1.81 -4.82 3.60
C ILE A 63 2.00 -6.18 4.29
N THR A 64 2.10 -7.24 3.50
CA THR A 64 2.35 -8.61 3.97
C THR A 64 3.85 -8.91 4.02
N ALA A 65 4.23 -10.04 4.62
CA ALA A 65 5.62 -10.52 4.57
C ALA A 65 6.14 -10.66 3.13
N ASN A 66 5.35 -11.25 2.23
CA ASN A 66 5.72 -11.38 0.82
C ASN A 66 5.90 -10.02 0.12
N GLY A 67 5.10 -9.02 0.50
CA GLY A 67 5.25 -7.66 0.00
C GLY A 67 6.53 -6.99 0.49
N ILE A 68 6.90 -7.22 1.74
CA ILE A 68 8.16 -6.75 2.34
C ILE A 68 9.35 -7.39 1.61
N ASP A 69 9.37 -8.72 1.51
CA ASP A 69 10.43 -9.47 0.81
C ASP A 69 10.58 -8.99 -0.64
N TYR A 70 9.46 -8.71 -1.31
CA TYR A 70 9.46 -8.18 -2.67
C TYR A 70 10.13 -6.80 -2.74
N VAL A 71 9.75 -5.85 -1.87
CA VAL A 71 10.33 -4.50 -1.83
C VAL A 71 11.84 -4.54 -1.56
N GLU A 72 12.26 -5.36 -0.60
CA GLU A 72 13.67 -5.52 -0.26
C GLU A 72 14.49 -6.14 -1.40
N ALA A 73 13.93 -7.14 -2.10
CA ALA A 73 14.58 -7.80 -3.23
C ALA A 73 14.61 -6.96 -4.52
N SER A 74 13.62 -6.08 -4.70
CA SER A 74 13.50 -5.28 -5.94
C SER A 74 14.34 -4.01 -5.94
N GLY A 75 14.98 -3.65 -4.82
CA GLY A 75 15.96 -2.56 -4.75
C GLY A 75 15.36 -1.18 -5.05
N PHE A 76 14.07 -0.98 -4.74
CA PHE A 76 13.47 0.35 -4.84
C PHE A 76 14.32 1.35 -4.03
N SER A 77 14.83 2.39 -4.69
CA SER A 77 15.57 3.45 -4.01
C SER A 77 14.60 4.16 -3.05
N LEU A 78 14.74 3.89 -1.76
CA LEU A 78 14.10 4.64 -0.67
C LEU A 78 14.83 5.99 -0.53
N ALA A 79 14.63 6.86 -1.52
CA ALA A 79 15.18 8.22 -1.53
C ALA A 79 14.36 9.16 -0.64
#